data_AF-A0A5N6PGQ0-F1
#
_entry.id   AF-A0A5N6PGQ0-F1
#
_cell.length_a   1.000
_cell.length_b   1.000
_cell.length_c   1.000
_cell.angle_alpha   90.00
_cell.angle_beta   90.00
_cell.angle_gamma   90.00
#
_symmetry.space_group_name_H-M   'P 1'
#
loop_
_entity.id
_entity.type
_entity.pdbx_description
1 polymer ?
#
loop_
_entity_poly.entity_id
_entity_poly.type
_entity_poly.pdbx_seq_one_letter_code
_entity_poly.pdbx_strand_id
1 'polypeptide(L)'
;MAGVLNFTSLPPISKPIWRHQKAKTSSSSRVFVIKSSTEVSDTSSTSVKDEPQLGFSAITPPANFKPPEPKLFTPRPDKIVDLITASLNLLFRLGTGVFVNGYSVSFVSKNEIPPGQYALGVAGFVAKESSKLGPRPVKPIELYEFEGCPFCRKVREIVAVLDLDVLYYPCPRNGPTFRRKVLQMGGKQMFPYMVDPNTGVSMYESDDIIKYLVQKYGDGNVPLSLSLGLLTTLTAGFAMIGRMGKGSMYTKAKMPPQPLEVWAYEASPFSKLVREVLVELELPHILHSCARGSPKRQELYEKIGHFQVPYLEDPNTGVKMFESAEIVDYLRATYAL
;
A
#
# COMPACT_ATOMS: atom_id res chain seq x y z
N MET A 1 -67.05 5.80 69.19
CA MET A 1 -68.23 5.92 68.30
C MET A 1 -67.84 6.82 67.15
N ALA A 2 -67.89 6.30 65.91
CA ALA A 2 -67.88 6.95 64.58
C ALA A 2 -67.13 8.29 64.42
N GLY A 3 -66.20 8.52 63.48
CA GLY A 3 -65.87 7.90 62.20
C GLY A 3 -65.30 9.01 61.29
N VAL A 4 -64.80 8.61 60.12
CA VAL A 4 -64.44 9.41 58.92
C VAL A 4 -62.94 9.71 58.70
N LEU A 5 -62.54 9.27 57.50
CA LEU A 5 -61.26 9.27 56.78
C LEU A 5 -60.90 10.71 56.31
N ASN A 6 -59.64 11.09 56.02
CA ASN A 6 -58.89 10.67 54.83
C ASN A 6 -57.48 11.33 54.74
N PHE A 7 -56.55 10.58 54.11
CA PHE A 7 -55.34 10.98 53.33
C PHE A 7 -54.23 11.81 54.02
N THR A 8 -52.92 11.58 53.88
CA THR A 8 -52.06 10.69 53.07
C THR A 8 -50.64 10.80 53.64
N SER A 9 -49.88 9.71 53.73
CA SER A 9 -48.52 9.62 53.16
C SER A 9 -48.05 8.17 53.16
N LEU A 10 -47.48 7.77 52.02
CA LEU A 10 -47.06 6.41 51.68
C LEU A 10 -45.80 5.99 52.46
N PRO A 11 -45.70 4.73 52.94
CA PRO A 11 -44.43 4.09 53.21
C PRO A 11 -44.01 3.13 52.06
N PRO A 12 -42.72 2.75 52.00
CA PRO A 12 -42.09 2.21 50.80
C PRO A 12 -42.03 0.68 50.84
N ILE A 13 -42.42 -0.02 49.76
CA ILE A 13 -42.19 -1.47 49.67
C ILE A 13 -41.88 -1.92 48.23
N SER A 14 -40.78 -2.67 48.17
CA SER A 14 -40.43 -3.77 47.25
C SER A 14 -39.86 -3.50 45.85
N LYS A 15 -38.72 -4.17 45.65
CA LYS A 15 -37.96 -4.41 44.42
C LYS A 15 -38.82 -5.01 43.31
N PRO A 16 -38.50 -4.71 42.03
CA PRO A 16 -38.79 -5.64 40.95
C PRO A 16 -37.50 -6.23 40.36
N ILE A 17 -37.55 -7.54 40.19
CA ILE A 17 -36.73 -8.37 39.31
C ILE A 17 -36.73 -7.74 37.91
N TRP A 18 -35.56 -7.41 37.36
CA TRP A 18 -35.42 -7.05 35.96
C TRP A 18 -34.63 -8.10 35.19
N ARG A 19 -35.39 -8.73 34.31
CA ARG A 19 -35.10 -9.79 33.36
C ARG A 19 -34.27 -9.21 32.22
N HIS A 20 -33.05 -9.72 32.01
CA HIS A 20 -32.24 -9.38 30.86
C HIS A 20 -32.94 -9.81 29.56
N GLN A 21 -33.53 -8.87 28.83
CA GLN A 21 -33.89 -9.06 27.43
C GLN A 21 -32.68 -8.72 26.55
N LYS A 22 -32.15 -9.76 25.90
CA LYS A 22 -31.23 -9.64 24.75
C LYS A 22 -31.99 -8.96 23.61
N ALA A 23 -31.64 -7.72 23.29
CA ALA A 23 -32.01 -7.11 22.02
C ALA A 23 -31.07 -7.66 20.93
N LYS A 24 -31.63 -8.48 20.03
CA LYS A 24 -31.01 -8.83 18.75
C LYS A 24 -31.13 -7.62 17.83
N THR A 25 -30.03 -6.91 17.58
CA THR A 25 -29.91 -6.03 16.42
C THR A 25 -29.32 -6.81 15.27
N SER A 26 -30.18 -7.14 14.31
CA SER A 26 -29.84 -7.74 13.03
C SER A 26 -29.21 -6.67 12.12
N SER A 27 -27.88 -6.63 12.01
CA SER A 27 -27.22 -6.02 10.84
C SER A 27 -26.79 -7.15 9.90
N SER A 28 -27.63 -7.43 8.91
CA SER A 28 -27.30 -8.31 7.79
C SER A 28 -26.27 -7.62 6.90
N SER A 29 -24.99 -7.73 7.24
CA SER A 29 -23.89 -7.48 6.31
C SER A 29 -23.87 -8.64 5.31
N ARG A 30 -24.49 -8.44 4.14
CA ARG A 30 -24.42 -9.42 3.04
C ARG A 30 -22.99 -9.47 2.53
N VAL A 31 -22.20 -10.40 3.06
CA VAL A 31 -20.93 -10.82 2.48
C VAL A 31 -21.27 -11.59 1.20
N PHE A 32 -21.02 -10.99 0.03
CA PHE A 32 -21.11 -11.71 -1.23
C PHE A 32 -19.87 -12.59 -1.38
N VAL A 33 -20.00 -13.88 -1.04
CA VAL A 33 -19.05 -14.92 -1.43
C VAL A 33 -19.47 -15.40 -2.82
N ILE A 34 -18.83 -14.91 -3.87
CA ILE A 34 -18.99 -15.49 -5.21
C ILE A 34 -18.06 -16.69 -5.28
N LYS A 35 -18.62 -17.88 -5.08
CA LYS A 35 -17.94 -19.16 -5.29
C LYS A 35 -18.01 -19.46 -6.80
N SER A 36 -16.89 -19.32 -7.50
CA SER A 36 -16.76 -19.79 -8.88
C SER A 36 -16.64 -21.31 -8.86
N SER A 37 -17.67 -22.01 -9.32
CA SER A 37 -17.68 -23.46 -9.51
C SER A 37 -16.99 -23.79 -10.83
N THR A 38 -15.85 -24.47 -10.77
CA THR A 38 -15.23 -25.09 -11.94
C THR A 38 -15.86 -26.47 -12.12
N GLU A 39 -16.80 -26.61 -13.05
CA GLU A 39 -17.22 -27.92 -13.54
C GLU A 39 -16.28 -28.34 -14.67
N VAL A 40 -15.56 -29.43 -14.42
CA VAL A 40 -14.74 -30.12 -15.41
C VAL A 40 -15.67 -31.06 -16.17
N SER A 41 -15.73 -30.92 -17.49
CA SER A 41 -16.30 -31.94 -18.37
C SER A 41 -15.39 -32.07 -19.57
N ASP A 42 -14.68 -33.20 -19.62
CA ASP A 42 -13.97 -33.67 -20.79
C ASP A 42 -14.97 -33.91 -21.92
N THR A 43 -14.65 -33.46 -23.14
CA THR A 43 -14.37 -34.31 -24.32
C THR A 43 -14.39 -33.47 -25.61
N SER A 44 -13.46 -33.81 -26.50
CA SER A 44 -13.43 -33.59 -27.95
C SER A 44 -12.70 -32.35 -28.51
N SER A 45 -11.59 -32.69 -29.17
CA SER A 45 -10.71 -31.93 -30.04
C SER A 45 -11.44 -31.25 -31.20
N THR A 46 -11.32 -29.92 -31.31
CA THR A 46 -11.44 -29.23 -32.60
C THR A 46 -10.59 -27.95 -32.60
N SER A 47 -9.61 -27.94 -33.49
CA SER A 47 -8.89 -26.83 -34.13
C SER A 47 -9.00 -25.43 -33.49
N VAL A 48 -7.93 -25.01 -32.84
CA VAL A 48 -7.70 -23.64 -32.37
C VAL A 48 -7.65 -22.69 -33.58
N LYS A 49 -8.64 -21.80 -33.67
CA LYS A 49 -8.53 -20.56 -34.46
C LYS A 49 -7.97 -19.50 -33.54
N ASP A 50 -6.89 -18.86 -33.98
CA ASP A 50 -6.20 -17.76 -33.32
C ASP A 50 -7.17 -16.68 -32.83
N GLU A 51 -7.13 -16.37 -31.53
CA GLU A 51 -7.61 -15.10 -31.02
C GLU A 51 -6.62 -13.99 -31.47
N PRO A 52 -7.11 -12.79 -31.83
CA PRO A 52 -6.25 -11.71 -32.27
C PRO A 52 -5.40 -11.21 -31.09
N GLN A 53 -4.10 -11.49 -31.12
CA GLN A 53 -3.12 -10.84 -30.26
C GLN A 53 -3.24 -9.33 -30.48
N LEU A 54 -3.66 -8.60 -29.44
CA LEU A 54 -3.50 -7.16 -29.38
C LEU A 54 -2.00 -6.87 -29.58
N GLY A 55 -1.64 -6.29 -30.72
CA GLY A 55 -0.25 -5.94 -31.03
C GLY A 55 0.25 -4.88 -30.05
N PHE A 56 0.87 -5.30 -28.96
CA PHE A 56 1.62 -4.38 -28.10
C PHE A 56 2.86 -3.97 -28.88
N SER A 57 2.90 -2.73 -29.35
CA SER A 57 4.14 -2.13 -29.86
C SER A 57 5.20 -2.25 -28.77
N ALA A 58 6.37 -2.82 -29.12
CA ALA A 58 7.47 -2.99 -28.17
C ALA A 58 7.82 -1.64 -27.52
N ILE A 59 7.83 -1.61 -26.19
CA ILE A 59 8.23 -0.43 -25.42
C ILE A 59 9.76 -0.44 -25.34
N THR A 60 10.38 0.60 -25.88
CA THR A 60 11.84 0.73 -25.93
C THR A 60 12.26 1.84 -24.96
N PRO A 61 13.39 1.70 -24.24
CA PRO A 61 13.92 2.79 -23.44
C PRO A 61 14.31 3.99 -24.32
N PRO A 62 14.52 5.18 -23.74
CA PRO A 62 14.98 6.36 -24.48
C PRO A 62 16.29 6.06 -25.23
N ALA A 63 16.49 6.72 -26.38
CA ALA A 63 17.69 6.52 -27.18
C ALA A 63 18.96 6.81 -26.36
N ASN A 64 19.95 5.90 -26.44
CA ASN A 64 21.21 5.95 -25.70
C ASN A 64 21.06 6.00 -24.16
N PHE A 65 19.94 5.49 -23.62
CA PHE A 65 19.72 5.45 -22.18
C PHE A 65 20.73 4.54 -21.48
N LYS A 66 21.43 5.10 -20.49
CA LYS A 66 22.29 4.36 -19.56
C LYS A 66 21.79 4.60 -18.13
N PRO A 67 21.53 3.54 -17.34
CA PRO A 67 21.21 3.69 -15.93
C PRO A 67 22.28 4.53 -15.19
N PRO A 68 21.87 5.44 -14.29
CA PRO A 68 22.79 6.23 -13.50
C PRO A 68 23.57 5.34 -12.54
N GLU A 69 24.79 5.75 -12.23
CA GLU A 69 25.52 5.17 -11.11
C GLU A 69 24.87 5.58 -9.78
N PRO A 70 24.70 4.65 -8.83
CA PRO A 70 24.05 4.95 -7.54
C PRO A 70 24.85 6.00 -6.76
N LYS A 71 24.14 6.98 -6.20
CA LYS A 71 24.73 8.03 -5.37
C LYS A 71 24.04 8.08 -4.00
N LEU A 72 24.84 7.93 -2.95
CA LEU A 72 24.34 7.95 -1.59
C LEU A 72 23.89 9.37 -1.19
N PHE A 73 22.61 9.52 -0.86
CA PHE A 73 22.00 10.69 -0.20
C PHE A 73 22.31 12.05 -0.84
N THR A 74 22.51 12.08 -2.16
CA THR A 74 22.85 13.30 -2.91
C THR A 74 21.74 13.61 -3.89
N PRO A 75 20.65 14.25 -3.44
CA PRO A 75 19.52 14.56 -4.31
C PRO A 75 19.94 15.52 -5.43
N ARG A 76 19.31 15.38 -6.59
CA ARG A 76 19.48 16.33 -7.69
C ARG A 76 19.01 17.73 -7.25
N PRO A 77 19.78 18.82 -7.50
CA PRO A 77 19.47 20.14 -6.95
C PRO A 77 18.07 20.68 -7.30
N ASP A 78 17.56 20.40 -8.50
CA ASP A 78 16.21 20.80 -8.95
C ASP A 78 15.08 20.05 -8.23
N LYS A 79 15.36 18.93 -7.55
CA LYS A 79 14.36 18.13 -6.82
C LYS A 79 14.32 18.42 -5.32
N ILE A 80 15.14 19.33 -4.80
CA ILE A 80 15.23 19.61 -3.35
C ILE A 80 13.87 20.04 -2.78
N VAL A 81 13.16 20.97 -3.42
CA VAL A 81 11.84 21.44 -2.97
C VAL A 81 10.81 20.30 -2.98
N ASP A 82 10.88 19.45 -4.00
CA ASP A 82 10.02 18.28 -4.11
C ASP A 82 10.28 17.27 -2.99
N LEU A 83 11.53 17.08 -2.60
CA LEU A 83 11.87 16.18 -1.50
C LEU A 83 11.47 16.75 -0.13
N ILE A 84 11.64 18.05 0.09
CA ILE A 84 11.23 18.73 1.33
C ILE A 84 9.71 18.58 1.51
N THR A 85 8.93 18.90 0.48
CA THR A 85 7.47 18.80 0.54
C THR A 85 6.98 17.35 0.57
N ALA A 86 7.69 16.42 -0.05
CA ALA A 86 7.41 14.98 0.07
C ALA A 86 7.65 14.45 1.50
N SER A 87 8.61 15.03 2.22
CA SER A 87 8.98 14.63 3.59
C SER A 87 7.98 15.07 4.66
N LEU A 88 6.99 15.91 4.32
CA LEU A 88 5.90 16.27 5.23
C LEU A 88 5.10 15.05 5.71
N ASN A 89 5.14 13.94 4.97
CA ASN A 89 4.54 12.67 5.40
C ASN A 89 5.10 12.19 6.74
N LEU A 90 6.42 12.26 6.95
CA LEU A 90 7.08 11.81 8.18
C LEU A 90 6.59 12.61 9.39
N LEU A 91 6.44 13.92 9.21
CA LEU A 91 5.96 14.83 10.24
C LEU A 91 4.49 14.56 10.60
N PHE A 92 3.59 14.66 9.62
CA PHE A 92 2.15 14.58 9.89
C PHE A 92 1.65 13.16 10.19
N ARG A 93 2.38 12.12 9.77
CA ARG A 93 2.03 10.71 10.03
C ARG A 93 2.78 10.11 11.20
N LEU A 94 3.56 10.90 11.94
CA LEU A 94 4.29 10.45 13.14
C LEU A 94 5.15 9.20 12.85
N GLY A 95 5.77 9.14 11.67
CA GLY A 95 6.59 7.99 11.25
C GLY A 95 5.82 6.71 10.92
N THR A 96 4.50 6.74 10.75
CA THR A 96 3.73 5.56 10.32
C THR A 96 4.23 5.04 8.97
N GLY A 97 4.46 3.73 8.87
CA GLY A 97 5.01 3.10 7.67
C GLY A 97 6.53 3.28 7.50
N VAL A 98 7.24 3.85 8.48
CA VAL A 98 8.72 3.85 8.51
C VAL A 98 9.24 2.46 8.87
N PHE A 99 8.63 1.83 9.85
CA PHE A 99 9.07 0.55 10.43
C PHE A 99 8.07 -0.57 10.11
N VAL A 100 8.59 -1.78 9.92
CA VAL A 100 7.76 -2.98 9.82
C VAL A 100 7.27 -3.44 11.20
N ASN A 101 6.31 -4.36 11.22
CA ASN A 101 5.76 -4.91 12.44
C ASN A 101 6.81 -5.69 13.26
N GLY A 102 6.76 -5.51 14.57
CA GLY A 102 7.74 -6.10 15.49
C GLY A 102 9.18 -5.59 15.29
N TYR A 103 9.36 -4.41 14.69
CA TYR A 103 10.68 -3.80 14.51
C TYR A 103 11.44 -3.69 15.83
N SER A 104 12.70 -4.12 15.82
CA SER A 104 13.65 -3.94 16.92
C SER A 104 15.03 -3.61 16.38
N VAL A 105 15.79 -2.83 17.13
CA VAL A 105 17.14 -2.39 16.78
C VAL A 105 18.10 -2.62 17.94
N SER A 106 19.27 -3.16 17.63
CA SER A 106 20.41 -3.26 18.53
C SER A 106 21.64 -2.64 17.88
N PHE A 107 22.46 -1.94 18.66
CA PHE A 107 23.70 -1.35 18.18
C PHE A 107 24.87 -2.29 18.48
N VAL A 108 25.55 -2.73 17.42
CA VAL A 108 26.71 -3.64 17.50
C VAL A 108 27.95 -2.97 16.92
N SER A 109 29.13 -3.46 17.28
CA SER A 109 30.37 -3.02 16.65
C SER A 109 30.45 -3.52 15.20
N LYS A 110 31.18 -2.81 14.33
CA LYS A 110 31.33 -3.21 12.92
C LYS A 110 31.90 -4.61 12.73
N ASN A 111 32.68 -5.09 13.69
CA ASN A 111 33.35 -6.39 13.62
C ASN A 111 32.39 -7.57 13.88
N GLU A 112 31.19 -7.30 14.41
CA GLU A 112 30.18 -8.31 14.74
C GLU A 112 29.21 -8.60 13.58
N ILE A 113 29.36 -7.93 12.44
CA ILE A 113 28.48 -8.11 11.28
C ILE A 113 29.15 -9.10 10.32
N PRO A 114 28.49 -10.24 10.03
CA PRO A 114 28.95 -11.16 9.01
C PRO A 114 29.16 -10.45 7.66
N PRO A 115 30.21 -10.80 6.90
CA PRO A 115 30.38 -10.32 5.53
C PRO A 115 29.13 -10.59 4.70
N GLY A 116 28.69 -9.58 3.93
CA GLY A 116 27.52 -9.69 3.06
C GLY A 116 26.18 -9.33 3.72
N GLN A 117 26.13 -9.03 5.02
CA GLN A 117 24.91 -8.56 5.66
C GLN A 117 24.74 -7.04 5.51
N TYR A 118 23.56 -6.61 5.07
CA TYR A 118 23.11 -5.23 5.08
C TYR A 118 23.17 -4.67 6.50
N ALA A 119 23.80 -3.52 6.63
CA ALA A 119 24.06 -2.85 7.89
C ALA A 119 23.83 -1.34 7.73
N LEU A 120 23.07 -0.74 8.66
CA LEU A 120 23.01 0.71 8.75
C LEU A 120 24.08 1.20 9.73
N GLY A 121 25.12 1.87 9.21
CA GLY A 121 26.10 2.56 10.04
C GLY A 121 25.50 3.81 10.70
N VAL A 122 25.66 3.94 12.02
CA VAL A 122 25.25 5.12 12.80
C VAL A 122 26.37 5.46 13.79
N ALA A 123 27.03 6.61 13.60
CA ALA A 123 28.03 7.16 14.53
C ALA A 123 29.12 6.14 14.98
N GLY A 124 29.62 5.31 14.06
CA GLY A 124 30.65 4.30 14.33
C GLY A 124 30.12 2.94 14.78
N PHE A 125 28.85 2.86 15.18
CA PHE A 125 28.12 1.62 15.42
C PHE A 125 27.37 1.17 14.17
N VAL A 126 26.83 -0.05 14.22
CA VAL A 126 25.86 -0.51 13.25
C VAL A 126 24.55 -0.83 13.94
N ALA A 127 23.48 -0.26 13.41
CA ALA A 127 22.11 -0.64 13.76
C ALA A 127 21.78 -1.96 13.08
N LYS A 128 21.80 -3.05 13.86
CA LYS A 128 21.26 -4.34 13.48
C LYS A 128 19.76 -4.32 13.70
N GLU A 129 19.02 -4.38 12.60
CA GLU A 129 17.57 -4.34 12.59
C GLU A 129 16.99 -5.76 12.53
N SER A 130 15.86 -5.96 13.19
CA SER A 130 15.08 -7.20 13.14
C SER A 130 13.59 -6.89 13.14
N SER A 131 12.77 -7.87 12.81
CA SER A 131 11.31 -7.74 12.72
C SER A 131 10.62 -9.06 13.02
N LYS A 132 9.30 -8.98 13.26
CA LYS A 132 8.43 -10.16 13.45
C LYS A 132 7.26 -10.06 12.48
N LEU A 133 7.51 -10.54 11.25
CA LEU A 133 6.54 -10.48 10.16
C LEU A 133 5.51 -11.60 10.27
N GLY A 134 4.28 -11.32 9.82
CA GLY A 134 3.22 -12.33 9.69
C GLY A 134 3.37 -13.18 8.43
N PRO A 135 2.38 -14.05 8.11
CA PRO A 135 2.44 -14.87 6.91
C PRO A 135 2.51 -14.01 5.65
N ARG A 136 3.20 -14.50 4.62
CA ARG A 136 3.35 -13.81 3.32
C ARG A 136 2.31 -14.35 2.32
N PRO A 137 1.64 -13.48 1.55
CA PRO A 137 0.74 -13.94 0.51
C PRO A 137 1.51 -14.67 -0.60
N VAL A 138 0.92 -15.72 -1.18
CA VAL A 138 1.55 -16.48 -2.29
C VAL A 138 1.45 -15.71 -3.60
N LYS A 139 0.31 -15.04 -3.81
CA LYS A 139 0.07 -14.13 -4.93
C LYS A 139 -0.01 -12.70 -4.39
N PRO A 140 0.58 -11.70 -5.07
CA PRO A 140 0.45 -10.30 -4.65
C PRO A 140 -1.01 -9.89 -4.49
N ILE A 141 -1.29 -9.15 -3.42
CA ILE A 141 -2.60 -8.52 -3.23
C ILE A 141 -2.72 -7.40 -4.26
N GLU A 142 -3.89 -7.23 -4.86
CA GLU A 142 -4.15 -6.14 -5.80
C GLU A 142 -4.73 -4.93 -5.06
N LEU A 143 -4.13 -3.75 -5.25
CA LEU A 143 -4.65 -2.48 -4.72
C LEU A 143 -4.91 -1.48 -5.83
N TYR A 144 -6.17 -1.06 -5.93
CA TYR A 144 -6.62 -0.01 -6.84
C TYR A 144 -6.68 1.31 -6.08
N GLU A 145 -5.80 2.25 -6.43
CA GLU A 145 -5.53 3.40 -5.58
C GLU A 145 -4.91 4.59 -6.35
N PHE A 146 -4.78 5.75 -5.71
CA PHE A 146 -3.97 6.85 -6.26
C PHE A 146 -3.30 7.65 -5.12
N GLU A 147 -2.21 8.35 -5.44
CA GLU A 147 -1.33 8.98 -4.44
C GLU A 147 -2.03 10.10 -3.64
N GLY A 148 -2.82 10.94 -4.33
CA GLY A 148 -3.57 12.06 -3.74
C GLY A 148 -4.81 11.69 -2.93
N CYS A 149 -4.95 10.43 -2.48
CA CYS A 149 -6.06 9.97 -1.66
C CYS A 149 -5.62 9.67 -0.22
N PRO A 150 -6.21 10.31 0.80
CA PRO A 150 -5.83 10.06 2.20
C PRO A 150 -6.20 8.64 2.65
N PHE A 151 -7.29 8.07 2.12
CA PHE A 151 -7.70 6.71 2.43
C PHE A 151 -6.75 5.67 1.83
N CYS A 152 -6.28 5.89 0.60
CA CYS A 152 -5.29 5.03 -0.04
C CYS A 152 -3.95 5.08 0.70
N ARG A 153 -3.53 6.28 1.17
CA ARG A 153 -2.34 6.45 1.99
C ARG A 153 -2.37 5.57 3.24
N LYS A 154 -3.48 5.54 3.97
CA LYS A 154 -3.61 4.67 5.17
C LYS A 154 -3.35 3.19 4.82
N VAL A 155 -3.85 2.73 3.67
CA VAL A 155 -3.62 1.36 3.20
C VAL A 155 -2.16 1.14 2.78
N ARG A 156 -1.54 2.09 2.08
CA ARG A 156 -0.10 2.00 1.74
C ARG A 156 0.78 1.96 2.99
N GLU A 157 0.42 2.72 4.01
CA GLU A 157 1.13 2.72 5.29
C GLU A 157 1.03 1.36 6.00
N ILE A 158 -0.15 0.74 6.05
CA ILE A 158 -0.25 -0.61 6.64
C ILE A 158 0.47 -1.65 5.79
N VAL A 159 0.46 -1.54 4.46
CA VAL A 159 1.25 -2.40 3.57
C VAL A 159 2.75 -2.28 3.91
N ALA A 160 3.24 -1.07 4.20
CA ALA A 160 4.61 -0.86 4.64
C ALA A 160 4.89 -1.45 6.02
N VAL A 161 4.00 -1.26 6.99
CA VAL A 161 4.12 -1.86 8.33
C VAL A 161 4.12 -3.39 8.26
N LEU A 162 3.27 -3.97 7.43
CA LEU A 162 3.16 -5.42 7.29
C LEU A 162 4.21 -6.04 6.38
N ASP A 163 5.05 -5.22 5.74
CA ASP A 163 6.11 -5.64 4.82
C ASP A 163 5.59 -6.47 3.62
N LEU A 164 4.43 -6.11 3.08
CA LEU A 164 3.76 -6.87 2.02
C LEU A 164 4.19 -6.37 0.64
N ASP A 165 4.33 -7.33 -0.29
CA ASP A 165 4.48 -7.05 -1.71
C ASP A 165 3.08 -7.00 -2.34
N VAL A 166 2.80 -5.92 -3.06
CA VAL A 166 1.46 -5.59 -3.53
C VAL A 166 1.53 -5.17 -4.99
N LEU A 167 0.60 -5.69 -5.79
CA LEU A 167 0.37 -5.25 -7.16
C LEU A 167 -0.57 -4.04 -7.15
N TYR A 168 0.00 -2.87 -7.40
CA TYR A 168 -0.74 -1.62 -7.48
C TYR A 168 -1.29 -1.39 -8.88
N TYR A 169 -2.57 -1.04 -8.95
CA TYR A 169 -3.27 -0.58 -10.14
C TYR A 169 -3.66 0.90 -9.97
N PRO A 170 -2.87 1.83 -10.51
CA PRO A 170 -3.14 3.24 -10.27
C PRO A 170 -4.46 3.71 -10.87
N CYS A 171 -5.15 4.59 -10.15
CA CYS A 171 -6.48 5.07 -10.48
C CYS A 171 -6.54 6.61 -10.37
N PRO A 172 -5.62 7.36 -11.01
CA PRO A 172 -5.64 8.82 -10.97
C PRO A 172 -6.97 9.35 -11.54
N ARG A 173 -7.37 10.57 -11.15
CA ARG A 173 -8.54 11.23 -11.73
C ARG A 173 -8.37 11.32 -13.25
N ASN A 174 -9.45 11.05 -13.97
CA ASN A 174 -9.50 10.95 -15.44
C ASN A 174 -8.71 9.77 -16.05
N GLY A 175 -8.21 8.84 -15.24
CA GLY A 175 -7.60 7.59 -15.71
C GLY A 175 -8.60 6.73 -16.50
N PRO A 176 -8.29 6.32 -17.75
CA PRO A 176 -9.21 5.60 -18.61
C PRO A 176 -9.34 4.11 -18.30
N THR A 177 -8.39 3.51 -17.56
CA THR A 177 -8.24 2.06 -17.48
C THR A 177 -8.83 1.49 -16.18
N PHE A 178 -8.16 1.68 -15.05
CA PHE A 178 -8.43 0.89 -13.85
C PHE A 178 -9.64 1.36 -13.06
N ARG A 179 -10.00 2.65 -13.16
CA ARG A 179 -11.24 3.17 -12.55
C ARG A 179 -12.49 2.51 -13.14
N ARG A 180 -12.49 2.18 -14.43
CA ARG A 180 -13.58 1.44 -15.08
C ARG A 180 -13.63 -0.01 -14.59
N LYS A 181 -12.47 -0.65 -14.44
CA LYS A 181 -12.37 -2.00 -13.88
C LYS A 181 -12.96 -2.06 -12.46
N VAL A 182 -12.63 -1.10 -11.59
CA VAL A 182 -13.21 -1.03 -10.24
C VAL A 182 -14.71 -0.82 -10.26
N LEU A 183 -15.24 0.00 -11.18
CA LEU A 183 -16.69 0.15 -11.34
C LEU A 183 -17.37 -1.18 -11.74
N GLN A 184 -16.76 -1.96 -12.63
CA GLN A 184 -17.29 -3.25 -13.07
C GLN A 184 -17.24 -4.29 -11.94
N MET A 185 -16.15 -4.33 -11.18
CA MET A 185 -15.94 -5.35 -10.13
C MET A 185 -16.68 -5.04 -8.83
N GLY A 186 -16.68 -3.79 -8.37
CA GLY A 186 -17.23 -3.41 -7.07
C GLY A 186 -18.42 -2.44 -7.14
N GLY A 187 -18.86 -2.04 -8.35
CA GLY A 187 -20.07 -1.24 -8.55
C GLY A 187 -19.93 0.25 -8.25
N LYS A 188 -18.79 0.72 -7.72
CA LYS A 188 -18.53 2.13 -7.41
C LYS A 188 -17.09 2.52 -7.72
N GLN A 189 -16.88 3.73 -8.26
CA GLN A 189 -15.54 4.31 -8.41
C GLN A 189 -15.04 4.92 -7.09
N MET A 190 -14.90 4.07 -6.08
CA MET A 190 -14.43 4.41 -4.74
C MET A 190 -13.06 3.79 -4.49
N PHE A 191 -12.18 4.50 -3.78
CA PHE A 191 -10.78 4.10 -3.58
C PHE A 191 -10.34 4.33 -2.13
N PRO A 192 -9.50 3.44 -1.55
CA PRO A 192 -8.92 2.26 -2.20
C PRO A 192 -9.95 1.13 -2.38
N TYR A 193 -9.69 0.27 -3.37
CA TYR A 193 -10.36 -1.02 -3.54
C TYR A 193 -9.29 -2.12 -3.55
N MET A 194 -9.48 -3.15 -2.74
CA MET A 194 -8.53 -4.26 -2.58
C MET A 194 -9.12 -5.55 -3.14
N VAL A 195 -8.29 -6.36 -3.79
CA VAL A 195 -8.59 -7.75 -4.13
C VAL A 195 -7.46 -8.63 -3.62
N ASP A 196 -7.79 -9.64 -2.82
CA ASP A 196 -6.85 -10.65 -2.35
C ASP A 196 -7.09 -11.99 -3.09
N PRO A 197 -6.26 -12.31 -4.10
CA PRO A 197 -6.43 -13.54 -4.87
C PRO A 197 -6.11 -14.82 -4.07
N ASN A 198 -5.49 -14.70 -2.89
CA ASN A 198 -5.19 -15.85 -2.03
C ASN A 198 -6.41 -16.34 -1.26
N THR A 199 -7.41 -15.47 -1.08
CA THR A 199 -8.64 -15.77 -0.31
C THR A 199 -9.92 -15.57 -1.11
N GLY A 200 -9.85 -14.89 -2.26
CA GLY A 200 -11.01 -14.48 -3.05
C GLY A 200 -11.75 -13.27 -2.46
N VAL A 201 -11.22 -12.63 -1.42
CA VAL A 201 -11.83 -11.46 -0.79
C VAL A 201 -11.57 -10.22 -1.63
N SER A 202 -12.61 -9.42 -1.87
CA SER A 202 -12.47 -8.05 -2.37
C SER A 202 -13.33 -7.10 -1.55
N MET A 203 -12.82 -5.88 -1.30
CA MET A 203 -13.53 -4.91 -0.47
C MET A 203 -13.11 -3.46 -0.72
N TYR A 204 -14.00 -2.56 -0.32
CA TYR A 204 -13.72 -1.14 -0.15
C TYR A 204 -13.43 -0.82 1.33
N GLU A 205 -13.47 0.47 1.67
CA GLU A 205 -13.32 1.02 3.02
C GLU A 205 -11.93 0.81 3.61
N SER A 206 -11.12 1.88 3.60
CA SER A 206 -9.71 1.80 4.03
C SER A 206 -9.51 1.18 5.41
N ASP A 207 -10.40 1.44 6.37
CA ASP A 207 -10.30 0.88 7.72
C ASP A 207 -10.57 -0.63 7.76
N ASP A 208 -11.48 -1.12 6.92
CA ASP A 208 -11.79 -2.55 6.84
C ASP A 208 -10.70 -3.30 6.09
N ILE A 209 -10.15 -2.69 5.03
CA ILE A 209 -8.94 -3.19 4.34
C ILE A 209 -7.78 -3.31 5.34
N ILE A 210 -7.52 -2.28 6.15
CA ILE A 210 -6.44 -2.30 7.16
C ILE A 210 -6.66 -3.43 8.18
N LYS A 211 -7.87 -3.55 8.73
CA LYS A 211 -8.21 -4.64 9.67
C LYS A 211 -8.01 -6.01 9.03
N TYR A 212 -8.46 -6.19 7.80
CA TYR A 212 -8.29 -7.44 7.06
C TYR A 212 -6.81 -7.80 6.88
N LEU A 213 -6.00 -6.86 6.39
CA LEU A 213 -4.57 -7.10 6.14
C LEU A 213 -3.83 -7.43 7.44
N VAL A 214 -4.13 -6.72 8.53
CA VAL A 214 -3.52 -6.96 9.83
C VAL A 214 -3.93 -8.32 10.42
N GLN A 215 -5.21 -8.70 10.31
CA GLN A 215 -5.69 -10.01 10.79
C GLN A 215 -5.13 -11.16 9.97
N LYS A 216 -5.02 -10.99 8.65
CA LYS A 216 -4.62 -12.06 7.73
C LYS A 216 -3.11 -12.21 7.62
N TYR A 217 -2.37 -11.10 7.59
CA TYR A 217 -0.95 -11.05 7.25
C TYR A 217 -0.07 -10.35 8.31
N GLY A 218 -0.67 -9.92 9.42
CA GLY A 218 0.01 -9.28 10.55
C GLY A 218 -0.15 -10.05 11.86
N ASP A 219 -0.08 -9.32 12.96
CA ASP A 219 -0.22 -9.83 14.34
C ASP A 219 -1.62 -9.58 14.93
N GLY A 220 -2.57 -9.10 14.12
CA GLY A 220 -3.92 -8.74 14.57
C GLY A 220 -4.05 -7.33 15.16
N ASN A 221 -2.95 -6.59 15.35
CA ASN A 221 -2.99 -5.25 15.95
C ASN A 221 -2.85 -4.14 14.91
N VAL A 222 -3.85 -3.26 14.82
CA VAL A 222 -3.77 -2.06 13.97
C VAL A 222 -2.94 -1.00 14.69
N PRO A 223 -1.90 -0.41 14.06
CA PRO A 223 -1.14 0.67 14.67
C PRO A 223 -2.03 1.84 15.08
N LEU A 224 -1.75 2.46 16.23
CA LEU A 224 -2.56 3.54 16.78
C LEU A 224 -2.79 4.67 15.76
N SER A 225 -1.74 5.07 15.04
CA SER A 225 -1.82 6.12 14.01
C SER A 225 -2.76 5.81 12.84
N LEU A 226 -3.17 4.54 12.69
CA LEU A 226 -4.13 4.06 11.70
C LEU A 226 -5.51 3.74 12.29
N SER A 227 -5.70 3.84 13.60
CA SER A 227 -6.95 3.50 14.30
C SER A 227 -7.66 4.69 14.97
N LEU A 228 -7.23 5.94 14.73
CA LEU A 228 -7.81 7.16 15.33
C LEU A 228 -8.97 7.75 14.51
N GLY A 229 -9.49 7.01 13.52
CA GLY A 229 -10.66 7.40 12.72
C GLY A 229 -10.45 8.71 11.95
N LEU A 230 -11.27 9.73 12.23
CA LEU A 230 -11.22 11.02 11.53
C LEU A 230 -9.85 11.69 11.66
N LEU A 231 -9.20 11.60 12.82
CA LEU A 231 -7.89 12.21 13.03
C LEU A 231 -6.81 11.56 12.14
N THR A 232 -6.87 10.24 11.95
CA THR A 232 -6.02 9.53 10.98
C THR A 232 -6.25 10.05 9.56
N THR A 233 -7.50 10.27 9.17
CA THR A 233 -7.83 10.77 7.82
C THR A 233 -7.35 12.21 7.59
N LEU A 234 -7.50 13.09 8.59
CA LEU A 234 -7.03 14.47 8.53
C LEU A 234 -5.51 14.55 8.41
N THR A 235 -4.79 13.81 9.25
CA THR A 235 -3.32 13.77 9.21
C THR A 235 -2.80 13.15 7.90
N ALA A 236 -3.48 12.14 7.35
CA ALA A 236 -3.22 11.62 6.01
C ALA A 236 -3.44 12.67 4.91
N GLY A 237 -4.47 13.51 5.05
CA GLY A 237 -4.70 14.67 4.18
C GLY A 237 -3.57 15.70 4.24
N PHE A 238 -3.20 16.14 5.45
CA PHE A 238 -2.14 17.13 5.66
C PHE A 238 -0.78 16.67 5.15
N ALA A 239 -0.46 15.38 5.25
CA ALA A 239 0.74 14.78 4.68
C ALA A 239 0.89 14.98 3.15
N MET A 240 -0.16 15.42 2.45
CA MET A 240 -0.18 15.61 1.00
C MET A 240 -0.26 17.08 0.57
N ILE A 241 -0.46 18.03 1.50
CA ILE A 241 -0.74 19.43 1.15
C ILE A 241 0.39 20.09 0.34
N GLY A 242 1.64 19.76 0.66
CA GLY A 242 2.82 20.28 -0.05
C GLY A 242 3.02 19.70 -1.45
N ARG A 243 2.22 18.69 -1.85
CA ARG A 243 2.38 18.02 -3.15
C ARG A 243 1.61 18.66 -4.29
N MET A 244 0.75 19.65 -4.00
CA MET A 244 0.01 20.41 -5.02
C MET A 244 -0.75 19.54 -6.03
N GLY A 245 -1.27 18.39 -5.59
CA GLY A 245 -2.03 17.46 -6.44
C GLY A 245 -1.20 16.50 -7.31
N LYS A 246 0.13 16.48 -7.18
CA LYS A 246 0.98 15.45 -7.80
C LYS A 246 0.48 14.04 -7.43
N GLY A 247 0.51 13.12 -8.39
CA GLY A 247 -0.03 11.77 -8.22
C GLY A 247 -1.56 11.68 -8.15
N SER A 248 -2.29 12.71 -8.61
CA SER A 248 -3.76 12.74 -8.54
C SER A 248 -4.47 12.73 -9.89
N MET A 249 -3.83 13.15 -10.98
CA MET A 249 -4.48 13.34 -12.28
C MET A 249 -3.74 12.61 -13.38
N TYR A 250 -4.49 11.98 -14.27
CA TYR A 250 -3.95 11.16 -15.35
C TYR A 250 -3.20 12.02 -16.38
N THR A 251 -2.06 11.49 -16.82
CA THR A 251 -1.30 11.93 -17.99
C THR A 251 -1.34 10.82 -19.02
N LYS A 252 -1.63 11.15 -20.28
CA LYS A 252 -1.73 10.16 -21.36
C LYS A 252 -0.44 9.33 -21.44
N ALA A 253 -0.58 8.01 -21.43
CA ALA A 253 0.56 7.10 -21.40
C ALA A 253 0.32 5.81 -22.21
N LYS A 254 1.41 5.12 -22.54
CA LYS A 254 1.44 3.76 -23.07
C LYS A 254 1.25 2.79 -21.91
N MET A 255 0.34 1.83 -22.04
CA MET A 255 0.15 0.79 -21.03
C MET A 255 1.24 -0.29 -21.19
N PRO A 256 2.02 -0.61 -20.14
CA PRO A 256 3.00 -1.68 -20.20
C PRO A 256 2.30 -3.06 -20.27
N PRO A 257 2.83 -4.01 -21.07
CA PRO A 257 2.37 -5.40 -21.07
C PRO A 257 2.55 -6.12 -19.73
N GLN A 258 3.61 -5.79 -18.99
CA GLN A 258 3.94 -6.38 -17.69
C GLN A 258 4.05 -5.29 -16.62
N PRO A 259 3.60 -5.54 -15.37
CA PRO A 259 3.77 -4.58 -14.30
C PRO A 259 5.26 -4.31 -14.05
N LEU A 260 5.61 -3.06 -13.76
CA LEU A 260 6.96 -2.70 -13.36
C LEU A 260 7.23 -3.20 -11.92
N GLU A 261 8.48 -3.42 -11.55
CA GLU A 261 8.86 -3.75 -10.17
C GLU A 261 9.55 -2.57 -9.50
N VAL A 262 9.11 -2.24 -8.28
CA VAL A 262 9.60 -1.05 -7.55
C VAL A 262 9.92 -1.43 -6.11
N TRP A 263 11.19 -1.32 -5.73
CA TRP A 263 11.61 -1.48 -4.34
C TRP A 263 11.53 -0.12 -3.65
N ALA A 264 10.61 0.03 -2.73
CA ALA A 264 10.24 1.31 -2.14
C ALA A 264 9.50 1.13 -0.81
N TYR A 265 9.20 2.20 -0.10
CA TYR A 265 8.24 2.16 1.01
C TYR A 265 7.55 3.52 1.18
N GLU A 266 6.42 3.53 1.89
CA GLU A 266 5.53 4.70 1.92
C GLU A 266 6.20 5.95 2.53
N ALA A 267 7.02 5.75 3.56
CA ALA A 267 7.65 6.84 4.29
C ALA A 267 8.84 7.50 3.55
N SER A 268 9.41 6.88 2.51
CA SER A 268 10.52 7.48 1.76
C SER A 268 10.03 8.64 0.85
N PRO A 269 10.56 9.87 1.02
CA PRO A 269 10.20 10.99 0.15
C PRO A 269 10.66 10.78 -1.30
N PHE A 270 11.82 10.13 -1.50
CA PHE A 270 12.32 9.77 -2.83
C PHE A 270 11.39 8.78 -3.53
N SER A 271 10.90 7.77 -2.80
CA SER A 271 9.95 6.80 -3.35
C SER A 271 8.60 7.44 -3.67
N LYS A 272 8.17 8.43 -2.89
CA LYS A 272 6.95 9.20 -3.17
C LYS A 272 6.99 9.86 -4.55
N LEU A 273 8.12 10.47 -4.93
CA LEU A 273 8.26 11.11 -6.24
C LEU A 273 8.06 10.13 -7.39
N VAL A 274 8.60 8.91 -7.26
CA VAL A 274 8.42 7.85 -8.26
C VAL A 274 6.97 7.36 -8.29
N ARG A 275 6.36 7.11 -7.13
CA ARG A 275 4.95 6.68 -7.05
C ARG A 275 3.99 7.70 -7.65
N GLU A 276 4.23 9.00 -7.46
CA GLU A 276 3.41 10.05 -8.09
C GLU A 276 3.40 9.91 -9.61
N VAL A 277 4.55 9.64 -10.23
CA VAL A 277 4.66 9.46 -11.69
C VAL A 277 4.07 8.15 -12.16
N LEU A 278 4.31 7.05 -11.45
CA LEU A 278 3.66 5.76 -11.73
C LEU A 278 2.14 5.91 -11.70
N VAL A 279 1.61 6.69 -10.75
CA VAL A 279 0.18 6.94 -10.65
C VAL A 279 -0.33 7.84 -11.76
N GLU A 280 0.34 8.96 -12.04
CA GLU A 280 -0.05 9.89 -13.11
C GLU A 280 -0.08 9.20 -14.48
N LEU A 281 0.87 8.32 -14.76
CA LEU A 281 0.96 7.56 -16.01
C LEU A 281 0.11 6.28 -16.02
N GLU A 282 -0.65 6.01 -14.96
CA GLU A 282 -1.50 4.82 -14.82
C GLU A 282 -0.72 3.50 -15.00
N LEU A 283 0.53 3.42 -14.51
CA LEU A 283 1.43 2.28 -14.70
C LEU A 283 1.26 1.23 -13.58
N PRO A 284 0.78 0.01 -13.89
CA PRO A 284 0.73 -1.09 -12.93
C PRO A 284 2.13 -1.45 -12.45
N HIS A 285 2.28 -1.68 -11.16
CA HIS A 285 3.57 -2.03 -10.59
C HIS A 285 3.44 -2.91 -9.35
N ILE A 286 4.37 -3.85 -9.19
CA ILE A 286 4.58 -4.57 -7.94
C ILE A 286 5.50 -3.70 -7.09
N LEU A 287 5.05 -3.32 -5.90
CA LEU A 287 5.87 -2.62 -4.93
C LEU A 287 6.41 -3.63 -3.91
N HIS A 288 7.73 -3.79 -3.89
CA HIS A 288 8.45 -4.54 -2.85
C HIS A 288 8.73 -3.60 -1.69
N SER A 289 8.04 -3.81 -0.57
CA SER A 289 8.10 -2.88 0.55
C SER A 289 9.41 -2.98 1.34
N CYS A 290 10.22 -1.93 1.33
CA CYS A 290 11.53 -1.92 2.01
C CYS A 290 11.54 -1.04 3.26
N ALA A 291 10.49 -1.09 4.08
CA ALA A 291 10.45 -0.36 5.35
C ALA A 291 11.61 -0.80 6.29
N ARG A 292 11.91 -0.01 7.31
CA ARG A 292 12.99 -0.30 8.27
C ARG A 292 12.69 -1.61 9.00
N GLY A 293 13.67 -2.51 9.08
CA GLY A 293 13.54 -3.89 9.57
C GLY A 293 13.00 -4.91 8.57
N SER A 294 12.72 -4.51 7.32
CA SER A 294 12.34 -5.46 6.26
C SER A 294 13.52 -6.35 5.85
N PRO A 295 13.35 -7.69 5.75
CA PRO A 295 14.36 -8.59 5.20
C PRO A 295 14.64 -8.30 3.72
N LYS A 296 13.71 -7.67 3.00
CA LYS A 296 13.90 -7.30 1.58
C LYS A 296 15.02 -6.27 1.36
N ARG A 297 15.46 -5.59 2.42
CA ARG A 297 16.68 -4.76 2.37
C ARG A 297 17.93 -5.60 2.15
N GLN A 298 18.00 -6.76 2.82
CA GLN A 298 19.05 -7.75 2.63
C GLN A 298 18.94 -8.36 1.24
N GLU A 299 17.74 -8.76 0.80
CA GLU A 299 17.53 -9.36 -0.53
C GLU A 299 17.99 -8.44 -1.66
N LEU A 300 17.63 -7.15 -1.61
CA LEU A 300 18.08 -6.17 -2.59
C LEU A 300 19.60 -5.95 -2.52
N TYR A 301 20.16 -5.94 -1.31
CA TYR A 301 21.60 -5.83 -1.10
C TYR A 301 22.36 -7.03 -1.69
N GLU A 302 21.88 -8.26 -1.51
CA GLU A 302 22.46 -9.47 -2.11
C GLU A 302 22.35 -9.46 -3.63
N LYS A 303 21.20 -9.00 -4.15
CA LYS A 303 20.94 -8.94 -5.59
C LYS A 303 21.85 -7.94 -6.31
N ILE A 304 22.13 -6.78 -5.70
CA ILE A 304 22.74 -5.63 -6.38
C ILE A 304 24.09 -5.19 -5.77
N GLY A 305 24.44 -5.69 -4.59
CA GLY A 305 25.62 -5.26 -3.82
C GLY A 305 25.44 -3.90 -3.12
N HIS A 306 24.28 -3.28 -3.24
CA HIS A 306 23.96 -1.96 -2.68
C HIS A 306 22.48 -1.88 -2.32
N PHE A 307 22.18 -1.25 -1.19
CA PHE A 307 20.80 -0.97 -0.79
C PHE A 307 20.53 0.53 -0.82
N GLN A 308 19.58 0.91 -1.67
CA GLN A 308 19.00 2.24 -1.73
C GLN A 308 17.59 2.13 -2.30
N VAL A 309 16.71 3.05 -1.90
CA VAL A 309 15.34 3.11 -2.43
C VAL A 309 14.98 4.54 -2.81
N PRO A 310 14.20 4.75 -3.89
CA PRO A 310 13.61 3.72 -4.75
C PRO A 310 14.63 3.03 -5.67
N TYR A 311 14.35 1.78 -6.01
CA TYR A 311 15.00 1.04 -7.11
C TYR A 311 13.91 0.50 -8.04
N LEU A 312 14.12 0.70 -9.34
CA LEU A 312 13.18 0.33 -10.40
C LEU A 312 13.76 -0.85 -11.21
N GLU A 313 12.92 -1.84 -11.49
CA GLU A 313 13.16 -2.82 -12.56
C GLU A 313 11.97 -2.78 -13.54
N ASP A 314 12.26 -2.49 -14.80
CA ASP A 314 11.27 -2.44 -15.86
C ASP A 314 11.42 -3.66 -16.77
N PRO A 315 10.57 -4.70 -16.62
CA PRO A 315 10.66 -5.90 -17.43
C PRO A 315 10.29 -5.66 -18.90
N ASN A 316 9.63 -4.54 -19.21
CA ASN A 316 9.20 -4.23 -20.58
C ASN A 316 10.35 -3.68 -21.43
N THR A 317 11.37 -3.10 -20.80
CA THR A 317 12.55 -2.52 -21.48
C THR A 317 13.87 -3.16 -21.08
N GLY A 318 13.90 -3.93 -19.97
CA GLY A 318 15.10 -4.47 -19.35
C GLY A 318 15.88 -3.47 -18.49
N VAL A 319 15.40 -2.22 -18.34
CA VAL A 319 16.07 -1.19 -17.55
C VAL A 319 15.97 -1.49 -16.06
N LYS A 320 17.10 -1.36 -15.37
CA LYS A 320 17.18 -1.43 -13.90
C LYS A 320 18.01 -0.26 -13.37
N MET A 321 17.50 0.47 -12.39
CA MET A 321 18.14 1.72 -11.97
C MET A 321 17.75 2.19 -10.57
N PHE A 322 18.67 2.93 -9.94
CA PHE A 322 18.41 3.75 -8.76
C PHE A 322 18.14 5.21 -9.16
N GLU A 323 18.16 6.09 -8.16
CA GLU A 323 18.01 7.54 -8.26
C GLU A 323 16.61 7.99 -8.67
N SER A 324 15.84 8.48 -7.70
CA SER A 324 14.41 8.76 -7.90
C SER A 324 14.13 9.78 -9.00
N ALA A 325 15.01 10.77 -9.18
CA ALA A 325 14.81 11.81 -10.18
C ALA A 325 14.99 11.24 -11.59
N GLU A 326 15.99 10.37 -11.76
CA GLU A 326 16.34 9.71 -13.00
C GLU A 326 15.28 8.66 -13.34
N ILE A 327 14.75 7.95 -12.33
CA ILE A 327 13.59 7.06 -12.49
C ILE A 327 12.38 7.85 -12.99
N VAL A 328 12.11 9.03 -12.40
CA VAL A 328 11.00 9.89 -12.84
C VAL A 328 11.18 10.31 -14.30
N ASP A 329 12.37 10.77 -14.69
CA ASP A 329 12.64 11.19 -16.06
C ASP A 329 12.52 10.02 -17.04
N TYR A 330 13.05 8.84 -16.66
CA TYR A 330 12.93 7.60 -17.43
C TYR A 330 11.47 7.20 -17.66
N LEU A 331 10.65 7.16 -16.60
CA LEU A 331 9.24 6.77 -16.70
C LEU A 331 8.48 7.71 -17.64
N ARG A 332 8.70 9.03 -17.52
CA ARG A 332 8.06 10.02 -18.39
C ARG A 332 8.52 9.87 -19.84
N ALA A 333 9.82 9.74 -20.08
CA ALA A 333 10.37 9.61 -21.43
C ALA A 333 9.94 8.31 -22.13
N THR A 334 9.75 7.23 -21.37
CA THR A 334 9.41 5.91 -21.92
C THR A 334 7.91 5.76 -22.17
N TYR A 335 7.10 6.14 -21.18
CA TYR A 335 5.67 5.81 -21.13
C TYR A 335 4.72 6.96 -21.45
N ALA A 336 5.09 8.22 -21.25
CA ALA A 336 4.18 9.33 -21.57
C ALA A 336 3.95 9.45 -23.10
N LEU A 337 2.79 9.98 -23.50
CA LEU A 337 2.36 10.17 -24.88
C LEU A 337 2.03 11.62 -25.23
#